data_AF-A0A919LCB8-F1
#
_entry.id   AF-A0A919LCB8-F1
#
_cell.length_a   1.000
_cell.length_b   1.000
_cell.length_c   1.000
_cell.angle_alpha   90.00
_cell.angle_beta   90.00
_cell.angle_gamma   90.00
#
_symmetry.space_group_name_H-M   'P 1'
#
loop_
_entity.id
_entity.type
_entity.pdbx_description
1 polymer ?
#
loop_
_entity_poly.entity_id
_entity_poly.type
_entity_poly.pdbx_seq_one_letter_code
_entity_poly.pdbx_strand_id
1 'polypeptide(L)'
;MDEVLRTLAEVGPFFAVPYGKEPPGPGFRPLDELYGEGLGPYVAEVGRRIGTGPDRVAASTAQFGIASRLWSIGLGCVALAGQVPDLDPGRVGWRLPAAGSLELWLPEPVPLPAASLGGTVLGNLAVLDARLRKDFGVSPKVLRGNAASGLVGALRVLTDRVEGDAAVRSAAALLAEDGPLAGTGTFVHEPGLGVAFVRRSCCLYYQVPGGGFCGDCVLRTR
;
A
#
# COMPACT_ATOMS: atom_id res chain seq x y z
N MET A 1 -15.14 7.41 13.32
CA MET A 1 -14.27 6.52 12.52
C MET A 1 -14.91 5.16 12.31
N ASP A 2 -15.55 4.56 13.32
CA ASP A 2 -16.19 3.24 13.24
C ASP A 2 -17.13 3.05 12.06
N GLU A 3 -18.07 3.98 11.83
CA GLU A 3 -18.99 3.93 10.68
C GLU A 3 -18.23 3.88 9.35
N VAL A 4 -17.24 4.75 9.22
CA VAL A 4 -16.39 4.88 8.01
C VAL A 4 -15.68 3.56 7.74
N LEU A 5 -15.08 2.93 8.76
CA LEU A 5 -14.35 1.67 8.60
C LEU A 5 -15.28 0.49 8.29
N ARG A 6 -16.53 0.53 8.75
CA ARG A 6 -17.52 -0.49 8.38
C ARG A 6 -17.94 -0.37 6.92
N THR A 7 -18.27 0.83 6.45
CA THR A 7 -18.58 1.09 5.03
C THR A 7 -17.36 0.81 4.13
N LEU A 8 -16.16 1.17 4.60
CA LEU A 8 -14.91 0.89 3.89
C LEU A 8 -14.72 -0.59 3.60
N ALA A 9 -15.12 -1.48 4.53
CA ALA A 9 -15.01 -2.92 4.33
C ALA A 9 -15.86 -3.44 3.15
N GLU A 10 -16.96 -2.76 2.82
CA GLU A 10 -17.85 -3.10 1.70
C GLU A 10 -17.18 -2.81 0.33
N VAL A 11 -16.19 -1.91 0.30
CA VAL A 11 -15.40 -1.61 -0.91
C VAL A 11 -14.60 -2.84 -1.35
N GLY A 12 -14.07 -3.64 -0.42
CA GLY A 12 -13.44 -4.92 -0.71
C GLY A 12 -12.34 -5.35 0.27
N PRO A 13 -11.72 -6.53 0.04
CA PRO A 13 -10.79 -7.13 0.99
C PRO A 13 -9.56 -6.27 1.33
N PHE A 14 -9.03 -5.52 0.35
CA PHE A 14 -7.92 -4.59 0.56
C PHE A 14 -8.31 -3.32 1.31
N PHE A 15 -9.61 -3.06 1.49
CA PHE A 15 -10.14 -1.90 2.20
C PHE A 15 -10.62 -2.27 3.62
N ALA A 16 -11.02 -3.52 3.83
CA ALA A 16 -11.40 -4.03 5.14
C ALA A 16 -10.21 -4.06 6.11
N VAL A 17 -10.38 -3.56 7.33
CA VAL A 17 -9.39 -3.65 8.40
C VAL A 17 -10.10 -3.78 9.75
N PRO A 18 -9.80 -4.81 10.57
CA PRO A 18 -10.27 -4.87 11.95
C PRO A 18 -9.85 -3.64 12.75
N TYR A 19 -10.67 -3.21 13.70
CA TYR A 19 -10.39 -2.07 14.57
C TYR A 19 -11.08 -2.25 15.93
N GLY A 20 -10.61 -1.53 16.95
CA GLY A 20 -11.22 -1.53 18.28
C GLY A 20 -10.20 -1.43 19.42
N LYS A 21 -10.68 -1.57 20.66
CA LYS A 21 -9.82 -1.57 21.87
C LYS A 21 -8.98 -2.83 21.98
N GLU A 22 -9.58 -3.96 21.66
CA GLU A 22 -8.95 -5.27 21.69
C GLU A 22 -8.69 -5.76 20.26
N PRO A 23 -7.58 -6.48 20.02
CA PRO A 23 -7.32 -7.08 18.73
C PRO A 23 -8.33 -8.20 18.42
N PRO A 24 -8.59 -8.52 17.14
CA PRO A 24 -9.54 -9.57 16.75
C PRO A 24 -9.05 -11.00 17.07
N GLY A 25 -7.87 -11.13 17.68
CA GLY A 25 -7.29 -12.39 18.14
C GLY A 25 -5.88 -12.17 18.69
N PRO A 26 -5.23 -13.23 19.21
CA PRO A 26 -3.89 -13.12 19.77
C PRO A 26 -2.82 -12.87 18.70
N GLY A 27 -1.68 -12.34 19.11
CA GLY A 27 -0.48 -12.24 18.27
C GLY A 27 -0.39 -10.98 17.40
N PHE A 28 -1.30 -10.01 17.58
CA PHE A 28 -1.10 -8.68 17.03
C PHE A 28 0.00 -7.94 17.80
N ARG A 29 0.90 -7.30 17.05
CA ARG A 29 2.00 -6.48 17.57
C ARG A 29 2.05 -5.16 16.81
N PRO A 30 2.65 -4.09 17.35
CA PRO A 30 2.92 -2.86 16.60
C PRO A 30 3.65 -3.12 15.27
N LEU A 31 3.24 -2.42 14.21
CA LEU A 31 3.73 -2.60 12.84
C LEU A 31 5.19 -2.15 12.67
N ASP A 32 5.68 -1.25 13.52
CA ASP A 32 7.10 -0.91 13.60
C ASP A 32 7.98 -2.10 14.02
N GLU A 33 7.48 -3.04 14.83
CA GLU A 33 8.19 -4.29 15.14
C GLU A 33 8.36 -5.18 13.90
N LEU A 34 7.40 -5.16 12.97
CA LEU A 34 7.55 -5.83 11.67
C LEU A 34 8.68 -5.20 10.87
N TYR A 35 8.83 -3.88 10.92
CA TYR A 35 9.86 -3.16 10.18
C TYR A 35 11.24 -3.31 10.84
N GLY A 36 11.24 -3.61 12.14
CA GLY A 36 12.39 -3.99 12.96
C GLY A 36 12.87 -5.41 12.70
N GLU A 37 12.78 -6.24 13.73
CA GLU A 37 13.27 -7.62 13.74
C GLU A 37 12.38 -8.57 12.92
N GLY A 38 11.10 -8.22 12.73
CA GLY A 38 10.16 -9.04 11.96
C GLY A 38 10.40 -9.04 10.44
N LEU A 39 11.21 -8.11 9.93
CA LEU A 39 11.26 -7.83 8.50
C LEU A 39 11.89 -8.97 7.70
N GLY A 40 13.00 -9.50 8.20
CA GLY A 40 13.71 -10.63 7.57
C GLY A 40 12.81 -11.85 7.36
N PRO A 41 12.19 -12.39 8.44
CA PRO A 41 11.25 -13.50 8.32
C PRO A 41 10.06 -13.21 7.41
N TYR A 42 9.50 -12.00 7.45
CA TYR A 42 8.38 -11.64 6.59
C TYR A 42 8.78 -11.61 5.10
N VAL A 43 9.92 -11.02 4.76
CA VAL A 43 10.43 -11.03 3.38
C VAL A 43 10.73 -12.46 2.92
N ALA A 44 11.29 -13.30 3.78
CA ALA A 44 11.52 -14.71 3.46
C ALA A 44 10.22 -15.46 3.17
N GLU A 45 9.17 -15.22 3.96
CA GLU A 45 7.86 -15.82 3.74
C GLU A 45 7.21 -15.32 2.44
N VAL A 46 7.33 -14.03 2.12
CA VAL A 46 6.88 -13.48 0.83
C VAL A 46 7.63 -14.14 -0.33
N GLY A 47 8.96 -14.25 -0.23
CA GLY A 47 9.79 -14.92 -1.24
C GLY A 47 9.35 -16.36 -1.47
N ARG A 48 9.17 -17.12 -0.39
CA ARG A 48 8.67 -18.50 -0.46
C ARG A 48 7.34 -18.60 -1.20
N ARG A 49 6.39 -17.69 -0.95
CA ARG A 49 5.06 -17.68 -1.60
C ARG A 49 5.11 -17.36 -3.08
N ILE A 50 5.99 -16.44 -3.48
CA ILE A 50 6.13 -16.03 -4.88
C ILE A 50 7.18 -16.87 -5.62
N GLY A 51 7.76 -17.90 -4.99
CA GLY A 51 8.74 -18.77 -5.63
C GLY A 51 10.10 -18.10 -5.90
N THR A 52 10.44 -17.06 -5.14
CA THR A 52 11.76 -16.40 -5.18
C THR A 52 12.53 -16.67 -3.88
N GLY A 53 13.80 -16.24 -3.83
CA GLY A 53 14.54 -16.19 -2.58
C GLY A 53 14.10 -15.01 -1.68
N PRO A 54 14.65 -14.92 -0.45
CA PRO A 54 14.48 -13.77 0.44
C PRO A 54 15.30 -12.55 -0.05
N ASP A 55 15.10 -12.15 -1.30
CA ASP A 55 15.89 -11.14 -1.98
C ASP A 55 15.12 -9.83 -2.21
N ARG A 56 15.70 -8.95 -3.01
CA ARG A 56 15.09 -7.66 -3.37
C ARG A 56 13.73 -7.78 -4.08
N VAL A 57 13.43 -8.89 -4.77
CA VAL A 57 12.14 -9.13 -5.42
C VAL A 57 11.08 -9.38 -4.35
N ALA A 58 11.38 -10.26 -3.39
CA ALA A 58 10.53 -10.51 -2.24
C ALA A 58 10.35 -9.26 -1.37
N ALA A 59 11.42 -8.51 -1.11
CA ALA A 59 11.39 -7.26 -0.35
C ALA A 59 10.54 -6.17 -1.04
N SER A 60 10.71 -5.98 -2.35
CA SER A 60 9.87 -5.07 -3.16
C SER A 60 8.39 -5.48 -3.12
N THR A 61 8.11 -6.78 -3.24
CA THR A 61 6.75 -7.33 -3.19
C THR A 61 6.10 -7.17 -1.82
N ALA A 62 6.85 -7.42 -0.74
CA ALA A 62 6.43 -7.23 0.64
C ALA A 62 6.03 -5.77 0.90
N GLN A 63 6.86 -4.82 0.44
CA GLN A 63 6.58 -3.39 0.54
C GLN A 63 5.37 -2.98 -0.27
N PHE A 64 5.24 -3.47 -1.49
CA PHE A 64 4.08 -3.18 -2.34
C PHE A 64 2.76 -3.64 -1.72
N GLY A 65 2.75 -4.82 -1.09
CA GLY A 65 1.57 -5.33 -0.37
C GLY A 65 1.16 -4.42 0.79
N ILE A 66 2.12 -3.98 1.60
CA ILE A 66 1.88 -3.05 2.72
C ILE A 66 1.41 -1.69 2.20
N ALA A 67 2.12 -1.11 1.22
CA ALA A 67 1.76 0.18 0.62
C ALA A 67 0.34 0.15 0.04
N SER A 68 -0.02 -0.92 -0.68
CA SER A 68 -1.37 -1.09 -1.23
C SER A 68 -2.43 -1.12 -0.13
N ARG A 69 -2.18 -1.81 0.98
CA ARG A 69 -3.10 -1.86 2.13
C ARG A 69 -3.25 -0.50 2.80
N LEU A 70 -2.15 0.21 3.06
CA LEU A 70 -2.20 1.55 3.67
C LEU A 70 -2.94 2.54 2.78
N TRP A 71 -2.70 2.51 1.46
CA TRP A 71 -3.44 3.37 0.52
C TRP A 71 -4.92 3.02 0.44
N SER A 72 -5.29 1.74 0.37
CA SER A 72 -6.68 1.34 0.36
C SER A 72 -7.42 1.80 1.62
N ILE A 73 -6.83 1.63 2.80
CA ILE A 73 -7.42 2.11 4.05
C ILE A 73 -7.51 3.63 4.05
N GLY A 74 -6.39 4.32 3.82
CA GLY A 74 -6.32 5.76 3.98
C GLY A 74 -7.11 6.53 2.93
N LEU A 75 -6.90 6.22 1.64
CA LEU A 75 -7.60 6.89 0.54
C LEU A 75 -9.10 6.56 0.57
N GLY A 76 -9.46 5.33 0.95
CA GLY A 76 -10.86 4.93 1.08
C GLY A 76 -11.59 5.69 2.19
N CYS A 77 -10.97 5.87 3.37
CA CYS A 77 -11.55 6.73 4.41
C CYS A 77 -11.70 8.19 3.96
N VAL A 78 -10.73 8.71 3.19
CA VAL A 78 -10.83 10.07 2.63
C VAL A 78 -11.98 10.17 1.63
N ALA A 79 -12.16 9.16 0.78
CA ALA A 79 -13.25 9.10 -0.18
C ALA A 79 -14.62 9.10 0.50
N LEU A 80 -14.78 8.30 1.56
CA LEU A 80 -16.06 8.10 2.25
C LEU A 80 -16.42 9.24 3.21
N ALA A 81 -15.42 9.86 3.86
CA ALA A 81 -15.69 10.72 5.01
C ALA A 81 -14.75 11.92 5.18
N GLY A 82 -13.88 12.21 4.20
CA GLY A 82 -12.98 13.38 4.24
C GLY A 82 -11.96 13.36 5.39
N GLN A 83 -11.66 12.18 5.93
CA GLN A 83 -10.74 11.96 7.03
C GLN A 83 -9.91 10.70 6.80
N VAL A 84 -8.76 10.58 7.46
CA VAL A 84 -7.86 9.43 7.36
C VAL A 84 -7.53 8.94 8.77
N PRO A 85 -7.49 7.63 9.07
CA PRO A 85 -6.96 7.18 10.35
C PRO A 85 -5.47 7.53 10.46
N ASP A 86 -4.98 7.74 11.67
CA ASP A 86 -3.54 7.81 11.92
C ASP A 86 -2.93 6.42 11.67
N LEU A 87 -2.16 6.31 10.59
CA LEU A 87 -1.49 5.10 10.11
C LEU A 87 0.00 5.07 10.50
N ASP A 88 0.42 5.85 11.50
CA ASP A 88 1.74 5.68 12.10
C ASP A 88 2.02 4.19 12.45
N PRO A 89 3.21 3.64 12.15
CA PRO A 89 3.46 2.22 12.35
C PRO A 89 3.38 1.77 13.82
N GLY A 90 3.55 2.68 14.79
CA GLY A 90 3.31 2.39 16.21
C GLY A 90 1.81 2.36 16.59
N ARG A 91 0.93 2.85 15.71
CA ARG A 91 -0.54 2.86 15.85
C ARG A 91 -1.25 1.86 14.94
N VAL A 92 -0.52 1.05 14.19
CA VAL A 92 -1.09 -0.03 13.39
C VAL A 92 -0.60 -1.34 13.98
N GLY A 93 -1.52 -2.23 14.31
CA GLY A 93 -1.19 -3.60 14.67
C GLY A 93 -1.00 -4.47 13.43
N TRP A 94 -0.11 -5.45 13.51
CA TRP A 94 0.07 -6.48 12.50
C TRP A 94 0.10 -7.87 13.10
N ARG A 95 -0.28 -8.85 12.28
CA ARG A 95 -0.04 -10.26 12.52
C ARG A 95 0.20 -10.96 11.19
N LEU A 96 1.00 -12.02 11.19
CA LEU A 96 1.13 -12.92 10.06
C LEU A 96 0.70 -14.33 10.48
N PRO A 97 -0.53 -14.76 10.14
CA PRO A 97 -0.96 -16.13 10.36
C PRO A 97 -0.09 -17.13 9.59
N ALA A 98 0.05 -18.35 10.11
CA ALA A 98 0.81 -19.41 9.45
C ALA A 98 0.26 -19.75 8.04
N ALA A 99 -1.07 -19.69 7.90
CA ALA A 99 -1.76 -19.74 6.62
C ALA A 99 -2.55 -18.44 6.46
N GLY A 100 -2.13 -17.57 5.53
CA GLY A 100 -2.82 -16.29 5.29
C GLY A 100 -1.87 -15.15 4.98
N SER A 101 -2.41 -14.02 4.52
CA SER A 101 -1.65 -12.79 4.26
C SER A 101 -1.32 -12.03 5.55
N LEU A 102 -0.47 -11.01 5.44
CA LEU A 102 -0.30 -10.02 6.50
C LEU A 102 -1.67 -9.42 6.86
N GLU A 103 -2.03 -9.51 8.13
CA GLU A 103 -3.23 -8.89 8.69
C GLU A 103 -2.83 -7.59 9.37
N LEU A 104 -3.66 -6.56 9.18
CA LEU A 104 -3.53 -5.28 9.88
C LEU A 104 -4.70 -5.12 10.85
N TRP A 105 -4.49 -4.35 11.90
CA TRP A 105 -5.51 -3.96 12.87
C TRP A 105 -5.27 -2.51 13.28
N LEU A 106 -6.34 -1.74 13.51
CA LEU A 106 -6.28 -0.37 14.00
C LEU A 106 -6.76 -0.32 15.47
N PRO A 107 -5.84 -0.26 16.46
CA PRO A 107 -6.19 0.02 17.85
C PRO A 107 -6.74 1.44 17.96
N GLU A 108 -8.00 1.56 18.40
CA GLU A 108 -8.68 2.85 18.67
C GLU A 108 -8.33 3.96 17.64
N PRO A 109 -8.76 3.79 16.36
CA PRO A 109 -8.26 4.60 15.25
C PRO A 109 -8.56 6.09 15.42
N VAL A 110 -7.51 6.90 15.49
CA VAL A 110 -7.59 8.35 15.62
C VAL A 110 -7.84 8.98 14.25
N PRO A 111 -8.92 9.75 14.05
CA PRO A 111 -9.16 10.44 12.78
C PRO A 111 -8.25 11.67 12.65
N LEU A 112 -7.65 11.80 11.47
CA LEU A 112 -6.87 12.96 11.03
C LEU A 112 -7.57 13.63 9.83
N PRO A 113 -7.33 14.94 9.58
CA PRO A 113 -7.83 15.61 8.38
C PRO A 113 -7.33 14.93 7.09
N ALA A 114 -8.14 14.89 6.02
CA ALA A 114 -7.76 14.30 4.74
C ALA A 114 -6.41 14.79 4.18
N ALA A 115 -6.04 16.05 4.44
CA ALA A 115 -4.74 16.60 4.05
C ALA A 115 -3.53 15.82 4.64
N SER A 116 -3.76 15.07 5.72
CA SER A 116 -2.74 14.24 6.37
C SER A 116 -2.50 12.91 5.66
N LEU A 117 -3.31 12.55 4.65
CA LEU A 117 -3.24 11.26 3.94
C LEU A 117 -1.83 10.95 3.44
N GLY A 118 -1.21 11.91 2.73
CA GLY A 118 0.16 11.73 2.23
C GLY A 118 1.17 11.55 3.35
N GLY A 119 1.08 12.39 4.39
CA GLY A 119 1.99 12.38 5.53
C GLY A 119 1.93 11.08 6.33
N THR A 120 0.74 10.59 6.64
CA THR A 120 0.59 9.38 7.47
C THR A 120 1.00 8.11 6.71
N VAL A 121 0.61 7.96 5.44
CA VAL A 121 0.97 6.77 4.66
C VAL A 121 2.45 6.78 4.27
N LEU A 122 2.96 7.90 3.76
CA LEU A 122 4.37 7.98 3.35
C LEU A 122 5.32 8.05 4.54
N GLY A 123 4.89 8.61 5.68
CA GLY A 123 5.64 8.57 6.94
C GLY A 123 5.81 7.14 7.44
N ASN A 124 4.74 6.35 7.41
CA ASN A 124 4.82 4.92 7.72
C ASN A 124 5.77 4.18 6.75
N LEU A 125 5.56 4.34 5.44
CA LEU A 125 6.39 3.67 4.43
C LEU A 125 7.86 4.10 4.50
N ALA A 126 8.18 5.32 4.93
CA ALA A 126 9.57 5.76 5.09
C ALA A 126 10.34 4.91 6.12
N VAL A 127 9.69 4.45 7.19
CA VAL A 127 10.30 3.57 8.20
C VAL A 127 10.65 2.21 7.58
N LEU A 128 9.69 1.61 6.88
CA LEU A 128 9.88 0.35 6.16
C LEU A 128 10.93 0.47 5.05
N ASP A 129 10.85 1.52 4.24
CA ASP A 129 11.72 1.77 3.10
C ASP A 129 13.18 1.93 3.54
N ALA A 130 13.45 2.59 4.66
CA ALA A 130 14.80 2.72 5.21
C ALA A 130 15.43 1.35 5.49
N ARG A 131 14.66 0.42 6.05
CA ARG A 131 15.10 -0.94 6.36
C ARG A 131 15.28 -1.79 5.12
N LEU A 132 14.35 -1.73 4.17
CA LEU A 132 14.45 -2.49 2.92
C LEU A 132 15.63 -2.04 2.05
N ARG A 133 15.94 -0.74 2.06
CA ARG A 133 17.14 -0.21 1.40
C ARG A 133 18.42 -0.76 2.01
N LYS A 134 18.50 -0.76 3.34
CA LYS A 134 19.67 -1.21 4.09
C LYS A 134 19.88 -2.72 3.97
N ASP A 135 18.83 -3.49 4.18
CA ASP A 135 18.93 -4.94 4.43
C ASP A 135 18.78 -5.76 3.13
N PHE A 136 18.12 -5.21 2.10
CA PHE A 136 17.83 -5.92 0.83
C PHE A 136 18.26 -5.16 -0.43
N GLY A 137 18.81 -3.94 -0.30
CA GLY A 137 19.30 -3.17 -1.45
C GLY A 137 18.20 -2.72 -2.42
N VAL A 138 16.94 -2.63 -1.99
CA VAL A 138 15.85 -2.12 -2.84
C VAL A 138 16.05 -0.62 -3.05
N SER A 139 16.08 -0.16 -4.31
CA SER A 139 16.35 1.27 -4.57
C SER A 139 15.18 2.18 -4.16
N PRO A 140 15.44 3.42 -3.72
CA PRO A 140 14.40 4.40 -3.41
C PRO A 140 13.41 4.62 -4.56
N LYS A 141 13.88 4.56 -5.81
CA LYS A 141 13.06 4.72 -7.01
C LYS A 141 12.05 3.58 -7.20
N VAL A 142 12.41 2.36 -6.79
CA VAL A 142 11.51 1.20 -6.80
C VAL A 142 10.43 1.37 -5.73
N LEU A 143 10.83 1.68 -4.50
CA LEU A 143 9.92 1.82 -3.35
C LEU A 143 8.90 2.94 -3.55
N ARG A 144 9.35 4.11 -4.03
CA ARG A 144 8.46 5.24 -4.38
C ARG A 144 7.51 4.89 -5.53
N GLY A 145 7.96 4.11 -6.51
CA GLY A 145 7.11 3.63 -7.61
C GLY A 145 6.09 2.57 -7.16
N ASN A 146 6.43 1.71 -6.21
CA ASN A 146 5.50 0.79 -5.58
C ASN A 146 4.43 1.56 -4.79
N ALA A 147 4.83 2.57 -4.02
CA ALA A 147 3.88 3.43 -3.31
C ALA A 147 2.90 4.12 -4.27
N ALA A 148 3.38 4.68 -5.38
CA ALA A 148 2.51 5.27 -6.41
C ALA A 148 1.57 4.26 -7.08
N SER A 149 2.07 3.06 -7.40
CA SER A 149 1.22 2.00 -7.98
C SER A 149 0.17 1.49 -6.98
N GLY A 150 0.49 1.39 -5.69
CA GLY A 150 -0.47 1.06 -4.64
C GLY A 150 -1.58 2.12 -4.52
N LEU A 151 -1.21 3.41 -4.56
CA LEU A 151 -2.16 4.53 -4.56
C LEU A 151 -3.11 4.46 -5.77
N VAL A 152 -2.56 4.29 -6.97
CA VAL A 152 -3.34 4.18 -8.21
C VAL A 152 -4.22 2.92 -8.21
N GLY A 153 -3.73 1.81 -7.68
CA GLY A 153 -4.51 0.58 -7.50
C GLY A 153 -5.73 0.80 -6.60
N ALA A 154 -5.55 1.47 -5.45
CA ALA A 154 -6.65 1.84 -4.57
C ALA A 154 -7.63 2.80 -5.26
N LEU A 155 -7.12 3.82 -5.97
CA LEU A 155 -7.93 4.79 -6.70
C LEU A 155 -8.86 4.10 -7.71
N ARG A 156 -8.36 3.16 -8.52
CA ARG A 156 -9.15 2.44 -9.53
C ARG A 156 -10.35 1.71 -8.91
N VAL A 157 -10.15 1.08 -7.75
CA VAL A 157 -11.25 0.40 -7.06
C VAL A 157 -12.27 1.41 -6.52
N LEU A 158 -11.80 2.53 -5.98
CA LEU A 158 -12.66 3.56 -5.42
C LEU A 158 -13.49 4.27 -6.48
N THR A 159 -12.93 4.60 -7.64
CA THR A 159 -13.67 5.27 -8.73
C THR A 159 -14.84 4.46 -9.26
N ASP A 160 -14.77 3.14 -9.11
CA ASP A 160 -15.84 2.22 -9.54
C ASP A 160 -16.90 1.98 -8.45
N ARG A 161 -16.57 2.22 -7.17
CA ARG A 161 -17.37 1.76 -6.02
C ARG A 161 -17.82 2.86 -5.06
N VAL A 162 -17.22 4.04 -5.12
CA VAL A 162 -17.48 5.15 -4.21
C VAL A 162 -17.77 6.40 -5.03
N GLU A 163 -18.93 7.01 -4.78
CA GLU A 163 -19.32 8.23 -5.46
C GLU A 163 -18.47 9.44 -5.02
N GLY A 164 -18.34 10.41 -5.92
CA GLY A 164 -17.60 11.65 -5.69
C GLY A 164 -16.15 11.59 -6.17
N ASP A 165 -15.43 12.69 -5.95
CA ASP A 165 -14.11 12.94 -6.53
C ASP A 165 -13.03 13.15 -5.46
N ALA A 166 -13.34 12.96 -4.17
CA ALA A 166 -12.38 13.16 -3.08
C ALA A 166 -11.14 12.26 -3.19
N ALA A 167 -11.32 11.00 -3.61
CA ALA A 167 -10.22 10.08 -3.89
C ALA A 167 -9.35 10.56 -5.06
N VAL A 168 -10.01 10.98 -6.15
CA VAL A 168 -9.35 11.49 -7.35
C VAL A 168 -8.53 12.74 -7.03
N ARG A 169 -9.13 13.73 -6.36
CA ARG A 169 -8.43 14.97 -5.97
C ARG A 169 -7.22 14.68 -5.07
N SER A 170 -7.38 13.79 -4.09
CA SER A 170 -6.30 13.44 -3.16
C SER A 170 -5.16 12.71 -3.88
N ALA A 171 -5.46 11.74 -4.73
CA ALA A 171 -4.46 11.03 -5.51
C ALA A 171 -3.77 11.96 -6.53
N ALA A 172 -4.52 12.85 -7.17
CA ALA A 172 -3.99 13.85 -8.09
C ALA A 172 -3.01 14.80 -7.39
N ALA A 173 -3.35 15.31 -6.20
CA ALA A 173 -2.45 16.15 -5.41
C ALA A 173 -1.15 15.43 -5.02
N LEU A 174 -1.24 14.13 -4.68
CA LEU A 174 -0.05 13.34 -4.35
C LEU A 174 0.87 13.10 -5.55
N LEU A 175 0.29 12.96 -6.75
CA LEU A 175 0.99 12.68 -8.01
C LEU A 175 1.36 13.92 -8.83
N ALA A 176 0.88 15.11 -8.44
CA ALA A 176 1.18 16.39 -9.06
C ALA A 176 2.68 16.69 -9.10
N GLU A 177 3.11 17.67 -9.89
CA GLU A 177 4.53 17.99 -10.09
C GLU A 177 5.27 18.37 -8.80
N ASP A 178 4.57 19.03 -7.87
CA ASP A 178 5.02 19.41 -6.53
C ASP A 178 4.62 18.39 -5.45
N GLY A 179 3.87 17.35 -5.84
CA GLY A 179 3.40 16.30 -4.96
C GLY A 179 4.51 15.31 -4.53
N PRO A 180 4.35 14.63 -3.38
CA PRO A 180 5.37 13.71 -2.86
C PRO A 180 5.62 12.48 -3.76
N LEU A 181 4.69 12.14 -4.66
CA LEU A 181 4.82 11.06 -5.64
C LEU A 181 5.00 11.58 -7.08
N ALA A 182 5.36 12.86 -7.26
CA ALA A 182 5.71 13.47 -8.54
C ALA A 182 6.70 12.62 -9.37
N GLY A 183 6.38 12.43 -10.65
CA GLY A 183 7.29 11.78 -11.61
C GLY A 183 7.50 10.28 -11.38
N THR A 184 6.64 9.62 -10.60
CA THR A 184 6.68 8.16 -10.38
C THR A 184 6.09 7.37 -11.55
N GLY A 185 5.26 8.01 -12.38
CA GLY A 185 4.64 7.43 -13.56
C GLY A 185 3.86 8.45 -14.36
N THR A 186 3.14 7.99 -15.37
CA THR A 186 2.22 8.78 -16.17
C THR A 186 0.94 8.01 -16.42
N PHE A 187 -0.18 8.72 -16.55
CA PHE A 187 -1.42 8.15 -17.06
C PHE A 187 -1.39 8.17 -18.59
N VAL A 188 -1.74 7.04 -19.19
CA VAL A 188 -1.89 6.88 -20.63
C VAL A 188 -3.31 6.41 -20.91
N HIS A 189 -3.87 6.84 -22.04
CA HIS A 189 -5.16 6.34 -22.50
C HIS A 189 -4.93 5.31 -23.59
N GLU A 190 -5.44 4.10 -23.38
CA GLU A 190 -5.40 3.01 -24.36
C GLU A 190 -6.79 2.87 -25.00
N PRO A 191 -6.91 3.08 -26.33
CA PRO A 191 -8.17 2.87 -27.03
C PRO A 191 -8.77 1.49 -26.74
N GLY A 192 -10.01 1.45 -26.23
CA GLY A 192 -10.72 0.21 -25.89
C GLY A 192 -10.39 -0.41 -24.53
N LEU A 193 -9.33 0.05 -23.85
CA LEU A 193 -8.93 -0.43 -22.51
C LEU A 193 -9.03 0.66 -21.42
N GLY A 194 -9.15 1.92 -21.82
CA GLY A 194 -9.35 3.05 -20.93
C GLY A 194 -8.05 3.64 -20.38
N VAL A 195 -8.12 4.25 -19.19
CA VAL A 195 -6.99 4.92 -18.57
C VAL A 195 -6.12 3.92 -17.81
N ALA A 196 -4.83 3.90 -18.13
CA ALA A 196 -3.86 3.06 -17.46
C ALA A 196 -2.69 3.90 -16.93
N PHE A 197 -2.02 3.41 -15.89
CA PHE A 197 -0.85 4.06 -15.30
C PHE A 197 0.41 3.28 -15.68
N VAL A 198 1.44 3.98 -16.11
CA VAL A 198 2.75 3.41 -16.45
C VAL A 198 3.77 4.02 -15.51
N ARG A 199 4.42 3.17 -14.71
CA ARG A 199 5.49 3.64 -13.82
C ARG A 199 6.73 4.04 -14.60
N ARG A 200 7.57 4.87 -13.98
CA ARG A 200 8.94 5.19 -14.40
C ARG A 200 10.01 4.34 -13.71
N SER A 201 9.57 3.30 -12.98
CA SER A 201 10.42 2.31 -12.30
C SER A 201 9.84 0.90 -12.42
N CYS A 202 10.72 -0.09 -12.35
CA CYS A 202 10.34 -1.50 -12.37
C CYS A 202 10.21 -2.02 -10.93
N CYS A 203 9.09 -2.67 -10.56
CA CYS A 203 8.93 -3.28 -9.23
C CYS A 203 9.67 -4.61 -9.04
N LEU A 204 10.40 -5.08 -10.05
CA LEU A 204 11.11 -6.36 -10.07
C LEU A 204 10.20 -7.60 -10.15
N TYR A 205 8.88 -7.45 -10.13
CA TYR A 205 7.95 -8.59 -10.18
C TYR A 205 8.10 -9.47 -11.43
N TYR A 206 8.62 -8.93 -12.53
CA TYR A 206 8.93 -9.72 -13.73
C TYR A 206 9.96 -10.84 -13.50
N GLN A 207 10.70 -10.79 -12.39
CA GLN A 207 11.64 -11.82 -11.98
C GLN A 207 10.97 -12.99 -11.25
N VAL A 208 9.68 -12.88 -10.89
CA VAL A 208 8.89 -13.95 -10.29
C VAL A 208 8.63 -15.05 -11.32
N PRO A 209 9.01 -16.32 -11.06
CA PRO A 209 8.74 -17.42 -11.98
C PRO A 209 7.25 -17.52 -12.32
N GLY A 210 6.92 -17.42 -13.62
CA GLY A 210 5.54 -17.45 -14.10
C GLY A 210 4.68 -16.22 -13.76
N GLY A 211 5.23 -15.18 -13.10
CA GLY A 211 4.47 -14.00 -12.67
C GLY A 211 4.19 -12.97 -13.77
N GLY A 212 5.00 -12.96 -14.84
CA GLY A 212 4.85 -12.01 -15.95
C GLY A 212 5.05 -10.55 -15.52
N PHE A 213 4.41 -9.61 -16.22
CA PHE A 213 4.51 -8.18 -15.90
C PHE A 213 3.37 -7.71 -15.01
N CYS A 214 3.68 -6.92 -13.97
CA CYS A 214 2.68 -6.24 -13.16
C CYS A 214 1.80 -5.27 -13.98
N GLY A 215 0.63 -4.90 -13.46
CA GLY A 215 -0.32 -4.02 -14.15
C GLY A 215 0.26 -2.68 -14.62
N ASP A 216 1.12 -2.05 -13.80
CA ASP A 216 1.73 -0.74 -14.10
C ASP A 216 3.20 -0.87 -14.57
N CYS A 217 3.54 -1.95 -15.26
CA CYS A 217 4.93 -2.25 -15.63
C CYS A 217 5.49 -1.26 -16.65
N VAL A 218 6.68 -0.70 -16.35
CA VAL A 218 7.45 0.15 -17.28
C VAL A 218 8.02 -0.61 -18.48
N LEU A 219 8.14 -1.93 -18.37
CA LEU A 219 8.68 -2.79 -19.43
C LEU A 219 7.60 -3.32 -20.39
N ARG A 220 6.32 -3.05 -20.10
CA ARG A 220 5.24 -3.46 -20.99
C ARG A 220 5.28 -2.55 -22.20
N THR A 221 5.63 -3.09 -23.36
CA THR A 221 5.33 -2.45 -24.64
C THR A 221 3.82 -2.31 -24.74
N ARG A 222 3.35 -1.08 -24.85
CA ARG A 222 1.94 -0.73 -25.02
C ARG A 222 1.74 -0.15 -26.41
#